data_AF-A0A5C7M7Q7-F1
#
_entry.id   AF-A0A5C7M7Q7-F1
#
_cell.length_a   1.000
_cell.length_b   1.000
_cell.length_c   1.000
_cell.angle_alpha   90.00
_cell.angle_beta   90.00
_cell.angle_gamma   90.00
#
_symmetry.space_group_name_H-M   'P 1'
#
loop_
_entity.id
_entity.type
_entity.pdbx_description
1 polymer ?
#
loop_
_entity_poly.entity_id
_entity_poly.type
_entity_poly.pdbx_seq_one_letter_code
_entity_poly.pdbx_strand_id
1 'polypeptide(L)'
;MSRQPVAVDLQPKWLAPASLGIAVIALGVAVWALVSPPHQSSPSVPEPTEQQVADAKARACAAFTTVRTAVALQTHTELGSEPVAVTAVTAVSRLAMSSGAQYLQTHLDRATPADLTAAIREFAVDLQDISMYGQAGIGGADPAQAGRLKAGEAVSTKIAGLCK
;
A
#
# COMPACT_ATOMS: atom_id res chain seq x y z
N MET A 1 33.16 39.57 13.47
CA MET A 1 32.10 38.72 14.07
C MET A 1 32.72 37.92 15.21
N SER A 2 32.39 38.27 16.45
CA SER A 2 32.94 37.65 17.67
C SER A 2 32.09 36.43 18.03
N ARG A 3 32.70 35.26 18.29
CA ARG A 3 32.00 34.07 18.80
C ARG A 3 32.10 34.07 20.32
N GLN A 4 30.97 34.23 21.01
CA GLN A 4 30.90 33.97 22.45
C GLN A 4 30.69 32.46 22.69
N PRO A 5 31.40 31.86 23.65
CA PRO A 5 31.12 30.48 24.06
C PRO A 5 29.79 30.44 24.84
N VAL A 6 28.90 29.52 24.42
CA VAL A 6 27.69 29.17 25.17
C VAL A 6 28.12 28.24 26.31
N ALA A 7 27.89 28.68 27.55
CA ALA A 7 27.98 27.80 28.71
C ALA A 7 26.78 26.84 28.68
N VAL A 8 27.06 25.53 28.55
CA VAL A 8 26.04 24.49 28.71
C VAL A 8 25.97 24.16 30.20
N ASP A 9 24.85 24.51 30.83
CA ASP A 9 24.58 24.17 32.22
C ASP A 9 24.54 22.64 32.38
N LEU A 10 25.28 22.15 33.37
CA LEU A 10 25.53 20.73 33.58
C LEU A 10 24.23 20.00 33.92
N GLN A 11 23.95 18.96 33.14
CA GLN A 11 22.83 18.03 33.30
C GLN A 11 22.49 17.74 34.77
N PRO A 12 21.22 17.90 35.17
CA PRO A 12 20.80 17.61 36.53
C PRO A 12 21.14 16.16 36.89
N LYS A 13 21.94 15.98 37.95
CA LYS A 13 22.42 14.67 38.47
C LYS A 13 21.29 13.70 38.87
N TRP A 14 20.05 14.16 38.84
CA TRP A 14 18.83 13.37 39.07
C TRP A 14 18.28 12.67 37.82
N LEU A 15 18.76 12.99 36.62
CA LEU A 15 18.32 12.34 35.39
C LEU A 15 18.74 10.86 35.32
N ALA A 16 19.92 10.53 35.85
CA ALA A 16 20.44 9.16 35.87
C ALA A 16 19.62 8.19 36.74
N PRO A 17 19.24 8.51 38.00
CA PRO A 17 18.36 7.63 38.77
C PRO A 17 16.93 7.61 38.23
N ALA A 18 16.43 8.73 37.67
CA ALA A 18 15.09 8.80 37.11
C ALA A 18 14.93 7.87 35.88
N SER A 19 15.91 7.85 34.97
CA SER A 19 15.87 6.97 33.80
C SER A 19 15.93 5.49 34.17
N LEU A 20 16.70 5.12 35.20
CA LEU A 20 16.75 3.76 35.73
C LEU A 20 15.38 3.32 36.27
N GLY A 21 14.68 4.20 36.99
CA GLY A 21 13.34 3.91 37.49
C GLY A 21 12.33 3.63 36.36
N ILE A 22 12.35 4.45 35.30
CA ILE A 22 11.48 4.27 34.13
C ILE A 22 11.78 2.94 33.42
N ALA A 23 13.06 2.60 33.27
CA ALA A 23 13.47 1.34 32.64
C ALA A 23 12.96 0.10 33.41
N VAL A 24 13.02 0.13 34.74
CA VAL A 24 12.50 -0.96 35.59
C VAL A 24 10.98 -1.10 35.46
N ILE A 25 10.25 0.02 35.41
CA ILE A 25 8.78 0.01 35.20
C ILE A 25 8.45 -0.59 33.82
N ALA A 26 9.15 -0.16 32.77
CA ALA A 26 8.93 -0.66 31.42
C ALA A 26 9.19 -2.17 31.31
N LEU A 27 10.26 -2.67 31.94
CA LEU A 27 10.54 -4.11 32.01
C LEU A 27 9.45 -4.87 32.78
N GLY A 28 8.96 -4.31 33.89
CA GLY A 28 7.85 -4.88 34.64
C GLY A 28 6.56 -5.00 33.81
N VAL A 29 6.22 -3.96 33.05
CA VAL A 29 5.06 -3.96 32.14
C VAL A 29 5.24 -4.97 31.01
N ALA A 30 6.44 -5.08 30.44
CA ALA A 30 6.72 -6.04 29.37
C ALA A 30 6.62 -7.50 29.86
N VAL A 31 7.19 -7.81 31.03
CA VAL A 31 7.07 -9.13 31.64
C VAL A 31 5.60 -9.42 31.99
N TRP A 32 4.89 -8.46 32.57
CA TRP A 32 3.47 -8.60 32.88
C TRP A 32 2.64 -8.86 31.62
N ALA A 33 2.92 -8.19 30.51
CA ALA A 33 2.25 -8.42 29.23
C ALA A 33 2.53 -9.82 28.65
N LEU A 34 3.73 -10.37 28.85
CA LEU A 34 4.07 -11.74 28.42
C LEU A 34 3.38 -12.82 29.28
N VAL A 35 3.22 -12.60 30.58
CA VAL A 35 2.62 -13.59 31.50
C VAL A 35 1.12 -13.40 31.72
N SER A 36 0.58 -12.25 31.34
CA SER A 36 -0.85 -12.00 31.40
C SER A 36 -1.55 -12.98 30.45
N PRO A 37 -2.58 -13.70 30.93
CA PRO A 37 -3.37 -14.53 30.05
C PRO A 37 -3.87 -13.65 28.89
N PRO A 38 -3.80 -14.12 27.63
CA PRO A 38 -4.44 -13.39 26.55
C PRO A 38 -5.88 -13.14 27.00
N HIS A 39 -6.37 -11.90 26.88
CA HIS A 39 -7.79 -11.65 27.05
C HIS A 39 -8.50 -12.50 25.99
N GLN A 40 -8.91 -13.71 26.40
CA GLN A 40 -9.60 -14.66 25.56
C GLN A 40 -11.03 -14.16 25.45
N SER A 41 -11.24 -13.41 24.38
CA SER A 41 -12.46 -13.24 23.60
C SER A 41 -12.38 -11.83 23.02
N SER A 42 -11.61 -11.66 21.95
CA SER A 42 -12.10 -10.73 20.94
C SER A 42 -13.50 -11.23 20.61
N PRO A 43 -14.56 -10.42 20.82
CA PRO A 43 -15.90 -10.84 20.42
C PRO A 43 -15.78 -11.30 18.97
N SER A 44 -16.21 -12.53 18.69
CA SER A 44 -16.26 -13.07 17.33
C SER A 44 -16.93 -12.01 16.48
N VAL A 45 -16.17 -11.40 15.56
CA VAL A 45 -16.76 -10.41 14.65
C VAL A 45 -17.89 -11.13 13.96
N PRO A 46 -19.14 -10.64 14.05
CA PRO A 46 -20.26 -11.29 13.39
C PRO A 46 -19.92 -11.51 11.92
N GLU A 47 -20.30 -12.67 11.38
CA GLU A 47 -20.18 -12.91 9.95
C GLU A 47 -20.88 -11.76 9.20
N PRO A 48 -20.28 -11.24 8.11
CA PRO A 48 -20.89 -10.18 7.33
C PRO A 48 -22.28 -10.59 6.84
N THR A 49 -23.25 -9.68 6.93
CA THR A 49 -24.56 -9.89 6.31
C THR A 49 -24.44 -9.90 4.79
N GLU A 50 -25.40 -10.51 4.10
CA GLU A 50 -25.43 -10.51 2.63
C GLU A 50 -25.38 -9.09 2.03
N GLN A 51 -26.04 -8.13 2.69
CA GLN A 51 -25.98 -6.72 2.30
C GLN A 51 -24.59 -6.11 2.49
N GLN A 52 -23.89 -6.43 3.59
CA GLN A 52 -22.51 -5.99 3.80
C GLN A 52 -21.56 -6.55 2.75
N VAL A 53 -21.75 -7.81 2.35
CA VAL A 53 -20.96 -8.45 1.27
C VAL A 53 -21.25 -7.78 -0.07
N ALA A 54 -22.52 -7.52 -0.39
CA ALA A 54 -22.91 -6.86 -1.63
C ALA A 54 -22.32 -5.43 -1.73
N ASP A 55 -22.43 -4.66 -0.65
CA ASP A 55 -21.89 -3.30 -0.59
C ASP A 55 -20.36 -3.29 -0.66
N ALA A 56 -19.70 -4.25 0.00
CA ALA A 56 -18.24 -4.42 -0.07
C ALA A 56 -17.78 -4.78 -1.49
N LYS A 57 -18.46 -5.72 -2.16
CA LYS A 57 -18.21 -6.06 -3.57
C LYS A 57 -18.37 -4.81 -4.45
N ALA A 58 -19.45 -4.05 -4.28
CA ALA A 58 -19.70 -2.84 -5.07
C ALA A 58 -18.59 -1.79 -4.89
N ARG A 59 -18.16 -1.53 -3.64
CA ARG A 59 -17.04 -0.62 -3.35
C ARG A 59 -15.72 -1.08 -3.99
N ALA A 60 -15.39 -2.36 -3.86
CA ALA A 60 -14.18 -2.93 -4.44
C ALA A 60 -14.17 -2.85 -5.98
N CYS A 61 -15.31 -3.14 -6.61
CA CYS A 61 -15.47 -3.05 -8.06
C CYS A 61 -15.45 -1.62 -8.60
N ALA A 62 -16.03 -0.67 -7.85
CA ALA A 62 -15.92 0.75 -8.17
C ALA A 62 -14.46 1.22 -8.10
N ALA A 63 -13.74 0.83 -7.04
CA ALA A 63 -12.33 1.18 -6.88
C ALA A 63 -11.46 0.59 -8.01
N PHE A 64 -11.69 -0.68 -8.36
CA PHE A 64 -11.06 -1.32 -9.52
C PHE A 64 -11.30 -0.55 -10.82
N THR A 65 -12.55 -0.15 -11.07
CA THR A 65 -12.92 0.59 -12.29
C THR A 65 -12.19 1.94 -12.36
N THR A 66 -12.12 2.68 -11.25
CA THR A 66 -11.37 3.93 -11.16
C THR A 66 -9.89 3.73 -11.48
N VAL A 67 -9.24 2.74 -10.85
CA VAL A 67 -7.80 2.47 -11.07
C VAL A 67 -7.52 2.03 -12.50
N ARG A 68 -8.33 1.10 -13.03
CA ARG A 68 -8.20 0.64 -14.43
C ARG A 68 -8.32 1.80 -15.41
N THR A 69 -9.27 2.71 -15.17
CA THR A 69 -9.47 3.89 -16.02
C THR A 69 -8.28 4.85 -15.94
N ALA A 70 -7.80 5.15 -14.72
CA ALA A 70 -6.66 6.03 -14.51
C ALA A 70 -5.38 5.51 -15.19
N VAL A 71 -5.10 4.20 -15.07
CA VAL A 71 -3.96 3.57 -15.74
C VAL A 71 -4.14 3.65 -17.25
N ALA A 72 -5.32 3.29 -17.78
CA ALA A 72 -5.58 3.28 -19.22
C ALA A 72 -5.48 4.67 -19.87
N LEU A 73 -5.94 5.73 -19.20
CA LEU A 73 -5.81 7.10 -19.72
C LEU A 73 -4.35 7.47 -19.95
N GLN A 74 -3.50 7.12 -19.00
CA GLN A 74 -2.11 7.53 -19.01
C GLN A 74 -1.21 6.63 -19.86
N THR A 75 -1.55 5.36 -20.06
CA THR A 75 -0.75 4.43 -20.88
C THR A 75 -1.01 4.56 -22.38
N HIS A 76 -2.16 5.12 -22.78
CA HIS A 76 -2.53 5.31 -24.21
C HIS A 76 -2.33 6.75 -24.70
N THR A 77 -1.67 7.61 -23.92
CA THR A 77 -1.41 8.98 -24.36
C THR A 77 -0.19 9.01 -25.30
N GLU A 78 -0.43 9.22 -26.59
CA GLU A 78 0.60 9.39 -27.62
C GLU A 78 0.94 10.89 -27.78
N LEU A 79 2.11 11.33 -27.31
CA LEU A 79 2.54 12.74 -27.42
C LEU A 79 3.56 12.99 -28.55
N GLY A 80 3.62 12.11 -29.54
CA GLY A 80 4.63 12.17 -30.60
C GLY A 80 6.04 11.78 -30.10
N SER A 81 7.08 12.07 -30.87
CA SER A 81 8.46 11.63 -30.58
C SER A 81 9.27 12.61 -29.71
N GLU A 82 8.61 13.56 -29.05
CA GLU A 82 9.27 14.54 -28.18
C GLU A 82 9.75 13.82 -26.89
N PRO A 83 11.07 13.70 -26.65
CA PRO A 83 11.60 12.82 -25.59
C PRO A 83 11.12 13.18 -24.18
N VAL A 84 10.90 14.46 -23.88
CA VAL A 84 10.42 14.93 -22.58
C VAL A 84 8.95 14.55 -22.41
N ALA A 85 8.11 14.76 -23.42
CA ALA A 85 6.71 14.35 -23.40
C ALA A 85 6.53 12.84 -23.21
N VAL A 86 7.32 12.02 -23.92
CA VAL A 86 7.30 10.55 -23.76
C VAL A 86 7.72 10.13 -22.35
N THR A 87 8.76 10.78 -21.81
CA THR A 87 9.23 10.54 -20.44
C THR A 87 8.17 10.93 -19.41
N ALA A 88 7.50 12.08 -19.62
CA ALA A 88 6.44 12.56 -18.74
C ALA A 88 5.24 11.61 -18.73
N VAL A 89 4.78 11.15 -19.90
CA VAL A 89 3.67 10.17 -19.98
C VAL A 89 4.03 8.90 -19.23
N THR A 90 5.22 8.36 -19.50
CA THR A 90 5.71 7.13 -18.85
C THR A 90 5.77 7.29 -17.32
N ALA A 91 6.24 8.44 -16.84
CA ALA A 91 6.31 8.73 -15.41
C ALA A 91 4.92 8.80 -14.77
N VAL A 92 3.96 9.49 -15.39
CA VAL A 92 2.59 9.56 -14.85
C VAL A 92 1.90 8.20 -14.93
N SER A 93 2.19 7.34 -15.93
CA SER A 93 1.62 5.98 -15.99
C SER A 93 2.09 5.17 -14.78
N ARG A 94 3.39 5.25 -14.46
CA ARG A 94 3.98 4.56 -13.30
C ARG A 94 3.44 5.10 -11.99
N LEU A 95 3.21 6.41 -11.91
CA LEU A 95 2.54 7.03 -10.76
C LEU A 95 1.14 6.46 -10.59
N ALA A 96 0.31 6.47 -11.65
CA ALA A 96 -1.05 5.94 -11.64
C ALA A 96 -1.10 4.45 -11.24
N MET A 97 -0.15 3.64 -11.71
CA MET A 97 -0.02 2.25 -11.29
C MET A 97 0.29 2.13 -9.79
N SER A 98 1.29 2.86 -9.30
CA SER A 98 1.70 2.79 -7.88
C SER A 98 0.65 3.34 -6.91
N SER A 99 0.01 4.46 -7.23
CA SER A 99 -1.07 5.03 -6.41
C SER A 99 -2.34 4.20 -6.54
N GLY A 100 -2.61 3.64 -7.71
CA GLY A 100 -3.70 2.70 -7.95
C GLY A 100 -3.58 1.44 -7.11
N ALA A 101 -2.38 0.85 -7.01
CA ALA A 101 -2.12 -0.30 -6.16
C ALA A 101 -2.45 -0.03 -4.68
N GLN A 102 -2.05 1.14 -4.18
CA GLN A 102 -2.36 1.56 -2.80
C GLN A 102 -3.86 1.81 -2.61
N TYR A 103 -4.48 2.52 -3.56
CA TYR A 103 -5.92 2.79 -3.55
C TYR A 103 -6.74 1.51 -3.50
N LEU A 104 -6.41 0.50 -4.31
CA LEU A 104 -7.10 -0.80 -4.26
C LEU A 104 -7.02 -1.45 -2.89
N GLN A 105 -5.85 -1.43 -2.25
CA GLN A 105 -5.66 -2.04 -0.94
C GLN A 105 -6.46 -1.33 0.15
N THR A 106 -6.56 0.00 0.12
CA THR A 106 -7.34 0.77 1.10
C THR A 106 -8.85 0.63 0.91
N HIS A 107 -9.29 0.16 -0.26
CA HIS A 107 -10.70 0.00 -0.61
C HIS A 107 -11.19 -1.46 -0.55
N LEU A 108 -10.38 -2.39 -0.01
CA LEU A 108 -10.79 -3.76 0.30
C LEU A 108 -11.36 -3.84 1.73
N ASP A 109 -12.59 -4.34 1.83
CA ASP A 109 -13.28 -4.62 3.09
C ASP A 109 -13.12 -6.10 3.49
N ARG A 110 -13.21 -6.42 4.78
CA ARG A 110 -13.29 -7.81 5.27
C ARG A 110 -14.50 -8.55 4.71
N ALA A 111 -15.59 -7.85 4.40
CA ALA A 111 -16.78 -8.41 3.79
C ALA A 111 -16.66 -8.61 2.26
N THR A 112 -15.54 -8.21 1.63
CA THR A 112 -15.34 -8.42 0.19
C THR A 112 -15.21 -9.93 -0.09
N PRO A 113 -15.86 -10.47 -1.13
CA PRO A 113 -15.68 -11.86 -1.55
C PRO A 113 -14.19 -12.23 -1.67
N ALA A 114 -13.83 -13.44 -1.21
CA ALA A 114 -12.44 -13.84 -1.06
C ALA A 114 -11.70 -13.94 -2.40
N ASP A 115 -12.39 -14.40 -3.44
CA ASP A 115 -11.89 -14.48 -4.82
C ASP A 115 -11.61 -13.10 -5.42
N LEU A 116 -12.51 -12.13 -5.20
CA LEU A 116 -12.33 -10.74 -5.61
C LEU A 116 -11.20 -10.07 -4.83
N THR A 117 -11.11 -10.32 -3.53
CA THR A 117 -10.02 -9.83 -2.67
C THR A 117 -8.66 -10.34 -3.15
N ALA A 118 -8.56 -11.64 -3.44
CA ALA A 118 -7.33 -12.24 -3.93
C ALA A 118 -6.93 -11.65 -5.28
N ALA A 119 -7.87 -11.53 -6.22
CA ALA A 119 -7.60 -10.97 -7.54
C ALA A 119 -7.19 -9.48 -7.48
N ILE A 120 -7.86 -8.67 -6.65
CA ILE A 120 -7.50 -7.24 -6.48
C ILE A 120 -6.10 -7.10 -5.85
N ARG A 121 -5.75 -7.95 -4.87
CA ARG A 121 -4.40 -7.93 -4.27
C ARG A 121 -3.33 -8.33 -5.29
N GLU A 122 -3.58 -9.36 -6.08
CA GLU A 122 -2.71 -9.80 -7.17
C GLU A 122 -2.49 -8.66 -8.18
N PHE A 123 -3.57 -8.01 -8.63
CA PHE A 123 -3.48 -6.87 -9.54
C PHE A 123 -2.73 -5.68 -8.94
N ALA A 124 -2.92 -5.38 -7.65
CA ALA A 124 -2.18 -4.33 -6.96
C ALA A 124 -0.67 -4.64 -6.91
N VAL A 125 -0.29 -5.90 -6.70
CA VAL A 125 1.12 -6.34 -6.76
C VAL A 125 1.67 -6.16 -8.18
N ASP A 126 0.95 -6.58 -9.22
CA ASP A 126 1.37 -6.41 -10.61
C ASP A 126 1.60 -4.92 -10.94
N LEU A 127 0.67 -4.04 -10.56
CA LEU A 127 0.81 -2.58 -10.77
C LEU A 127 2.05 -2.02 -10.06
N GLN A 128 2.29 -2.45 -8.82
CA GLN A 128 3.43 -2.00 -8.03
C GLN A 128 4.75 -2.45 -8.64
N ASP A 129 4.84 -3.71 -9.05
CA ASP A 129 6.03 -4.30 -9.67
C ASP A 129 6.31 -3.68 -11.04
N ILE A 130 5.29 -3.57 -11.91
CA ILE A 130 5.43 -2.94 -13.23
C ILE A 130 5.96 -1.51 -13.06
N SER A 131 5.40 -0.75 -12.11
CA SER A 131 5.85 0.62 -11.83
C SER A 131 7.30 0.64 -11.34
N MET A 132 7.65 -0.17 -10.35
CA MET A 132 8.97 -0.17 -9.73
C MET A 132 10.08 -0.64 -10.68
N TYR A 133 9.86 -1.74 -11.40
CA TYR A 133 10.82 -2.21 -12.41
C TYR A 133 10.96 -1.21 -13.56
N GLY A 134 9.87 -0.54 -13.95
CA GLY A 134 9.93 0.56 -14.90
C GLY A 134 10.83 1.71 -14.42
N GLN A 135 10.69 2.12 -13.16
CA GLN A 135 11.55 3.15 -12.55
C GLN A 135 13.02 2.71 -12.46
N ALA A 136 13.27 1.41 -12.28
CA ALA A 136 14.60 0.82 -12.34
C ALA A 136 15.18 0.70 -13.77
N GLY A 137 14.46 1.17 -14.80
CA GLY A 137 14.92 1.18 -16.20
C GLY A 137 14.46 -0.01 -17.03
N ILE A 138 13.66 -0.92 -16.48
CA ILE A 138 13.13 -2.08 -17.21
C ILE A 138 11.86 -1.67 -17.97
N GLY A 139 12.01 -1.35 -19.25
CA GLY A 139 10.92 -0.93 -20.14
C GLY A 139 10.07 -2.09 -20.68
N GLY A 140 8.95 -1.78 -21.33
CA GLY A 140 8.01 -2.79 -21.85
C GLY A 140 8.55 -3.67 -23.00
N ALA A 141 9.68 -3.30 -23.60
CA ALA A 141 10.38 -4.14 -24.58
C ALA A 141 11.17 -5.29 -23.92
N ASP A 142 11.46 -5.19 -22.62
CA ASP A 142 12.07 -6.28 -21.86
C ASP A 142 11.07 -7.44 -21.72
N PRO A 143 11.45 -8.70 -22.03
CA PRO A 143 10.52 -9.83 -21.97
C PRO A 143 9.90 -10.07 -20.61
N ALA A 144 10.64 -9.83 -19.51
CA ALA A 144 10.12 -10.01 -18.16
C ALA A 144 9.07 -8.93 -17.86
N GLN A 145 9.32 -7.68 -18.27
CA GLN A 145 8.34 -6.60 -18.11
C GLN A 145 7.10 -6.78 -18.99
N ALA A 146 7.27 -7.24 -20.23
CA ALA A 146 6.17 -7.61 -21.11
C ALA A 146 5.31 -8.74 -20.50
N GLY A 147 5.96 -9.70 -19.83
CA GLY A 147 5.28 -10.75 -19.07
C GLY A 147 4.41 -10.20 -17.95
N ARG A 148 4.93 -9.27 -17.14
CA ARG A 148 4.18 -8.60 -16.06
C ARG A 148 2.97 -7.81 -16.59
N LEU A 149 3.15 -7.07 -17.68
CA LEU A 149 2.05 -6.33 -18.32
C LEU A 149 0.91 -7.27 -18.75
N LYS A 150 1.26 -8.40 -19.38
CA LYS A 150 0.27 -9.42 -19.78
C LYS A 150 -0.41 -10.08 -18.57
N ALA A 151 0.34 -10.38 -17.51
CA ALA A 151 -0.21 -10.93 -16.28
C ALA A 151 -1.21 -9.97 -15.64
N GLY A 152 -0.83 -8.69 -15.46
CA GLY A 152 -1.71 -7.66 -14.93
C GLY A 152 -2.99 -7.47 -15.75
N GLU A 153 -2.90 -7.55 -17.08
CA GLU A 153 -4.08 -7.48 -17.95
C GLU A 153 -5.01 -8.71 -17.81
N ALA A 154 -4.44 -9.90 -17.67
CA ALA A 154 -5.20 -11.11 -17.41
C ALA A 154 -5.94 -11.02 -16.05
N VAL A 155 -5.27 -10.54 -15.00
CA VAL A 155 -5.89 -10.35 -13.68
C VAL A 155 -6.95 -9.26 -13.73
N SER A 156 -6.71 -8.15 -14.42
CA SER A 156 -7.70 -7.09 -14.66
C SER A 156 -8.96 -7.64 -15.34
N THR A 157 -8.81 -8.52 -16.33
CA THR A 157 -9.94 -9.17 -17.02
C THR A 157 -10.71 -10.10 -16.08
N LYS A 158 -10.01 -10.86 -15.24
CA LYS A 158 -10.61 -11.70 -14.20
C LYS A 158 -11.42 -10.87 -13.21
N ILE A 159 -10.87 -9.77 -12.68
CA ILE A 159 -11.60 -8.88 -11.76
C ILE A 159 -12.86 -8.31 -12.43
N ALA A 160 -12.76 -7.89 -13.69
CA ALA A 160 -13.92 -7.42 -14.45
C ALA A 160 -15.01 -8.50 -14.62
N GLY A 161 -14.64 -9.78 -14.67
CA GLY A 161 -15.58 -10.90 -14.64
C GLY A 161 -16.25 -11.07 -13.27
N LEU A 162 -15.49 -10.96 -12.18
CA LEU A 162 -16.00 -11.04 -10.81
C LEU A 162 -16.91 -9.86 -10.43
N CYS A 163 -16.72 -8.71 -11.08
CA CYS A 163 -17.49 -7.50 -10.86
C CYS A 163 -18.80 -7.40 -11.67
N LYS A 164 -19.10 -8.41 -12.49
CA LYS A 164 -20.44 -8.60 -13.07
C LYS A 164 -21.36 -9.27 -12.05
#